data_AF-A0A150FUP6-F1
#
_entry.id   AF-A0A150FUP6-F1
#
_cell.length_a   1.000
_cell.length_b   1.000
_cell.length_c   1.000
_cell.angle_alpha   90.00
_cell.angle_beta   90.00
_cell.angle_gamma   90.00
#
_symmetry.space_group_name_H-M   'P 1'
#
loop_
_entity.id
_entity.type
_entity.pdbx_description
1 polymer ?
#
loop_
_entity_poly.entity_id
_entity_poly.type
_entity_poly.pdbx_seq_one_letter_code
_entity_poly.pdbx_strand_id
1 'polypeptide(L)'
;MADSAGNKVELGMVMAQLEAARREKEMVDTELWAYRNRAQALLKSKDADIAKVREAAAAAAESEELAALRQQLATALAAAEQAAREGAEALERVEVEAAEEAERLKIQVEQLQSSSEYYQGLLQRAQAAADDYGRRVEALEARLAHHSAEGEEGRRAAEALAEAEARAEALTTELEAARAELRSRSASNETLMEAKGAEVLQLVRRNALLQEELVAVRHSLSAAEAALAEAQAAAASARAEADAAAAQMEARARRDAALDDEDRLHEAALAAFNLPAAPAAAANTSATPLRSRRSSDGVALALDVRAPGDILNNIIRPEALNLTAAAAVAAADRDAAAAASHGPSDGGDESMLVPVASASATDFDVAPSPAATMAAAGSLAGSLVGEFRAVSHSGAGDAGALAVAAREVAALRGQVVGLEREVAELEKEVALREEMERALKESVRDMERAMQRQAKGANVIDAEYLKDTVIKMFLTGEAEKLLPVFATILSFSPEEVKRCKEGLQAIRRGEVPLPGAAAAVDSTIHAISSLSWLGGGGGKATPPSAGGAPPGQSSPRPR
;
A
#
# COMPACT_ATOMS: atom_id res chain seq x y z
N MET A 1 56.17 -160.53 -108.05
CA MET A 1 56.35 -159.17 -108.58
C MET A 1 55.08 -158.68 -109.30
N ALA A 2 53.93 -158.68 -108.63
CA ALA A 2 52.67 -158.11 -109.16
C ALA A 2 52.00 -157.11 -108.19
N ASP A 3 52.43 -157.06 -106.92
CA ASP A 3 51.78 -156.23 -105.87
C ASP A 3 52.38 -154.82 -105.67
N SER A 4 53.45 -154.47 -106.40
CA SER A 4 54.14 -153.16 -106.24
C SER A 4 53.48 -152.02 -107.04
N ALA A 5 52.63 -152.35 -108.02
CA ALA A 5 51.94 -151.35 -108.83
C ALA A 5 50.65 -150.82 -108.15
N GLY A 6 49.96 -151.62 -107.32
CA GLY A 6 48.74 -151.21 -106.62
C GLY A 6 48.99 -150.15 -105.54
N ASN A 7 50.02 -150.35 -104.72
CA ASN A 7 50.31 -149.44 -103.60
C ASN A 7 50.75 -148.04 -104.03
N LYS A 8 51.33 -147.87 -105.24
CA LYS A 8 51.67 -146.55 -105.78
C LYS A 8 50.43 -145.78 -106.27
N VAL A 9 49.43 -146.48 -106.79
CA VAL A 9 48.16 -145.87 -107.20
C VAL A 9 47.36 -145.45 -105.97
N GLU A 10 47.31 -146.30 -104.93
CA GLU A 10 46.63 -145.96 -103.68
C GLU A 10 47.31 -144.80 -102.93
N LEU A 11 48.65 -144.78 -102.86
CA LEU A 11 49.37 -143.65 -102.24
C LEU A 11 49.20 -142.35 -103.03
N GLY A 12 49.18 -142.43 -104.37
CA GLY A 12 48.89 -141.28 -105.22
C GLY A 12 47.46 -140.76 -105.03
N MET A 13 46.49 -141.66 -104.85
CA MET A 13 45.09 -141.30 -104.59
C MET A 13 44.91 -140.70 -103.18
N VAL A 14 45.59 -141.24 -102.16
CA VAL A 14 45.58 -140.70 -100.80
C VAL A 14 46.30 -139.35 -100.73
N MET A 15 47.41 -139.15 -101.45
CA MET A 15 48.05 -137.84 -101.55
C MET A 15 47.16 -136.83 -102.26
N ALA A 16 46.49 -137.21 -103.36
CA ALA A 16 45.54 -136.35 -104.05
C ALA A 16 44.34 -135.98 -103.16
N GLN A 17 43.83 -136.94 -102.36
CA GLN A 17 42.78 -136.68 -101.37
C GLN A 17 43.26 -135.79 -100.23
N LEU A 18 44.52 -135.93 -99.79
CA LEU A 18 45.10 -135.09 -98.73
C LEU A 18 45.39 -133.67 -99.22
N GLU A 19 45.78 -133.50 -100.48
CA GLU A 19 45.87 -132.19 -101.12
C GLU A 19 44.48 -131.58 -101.34
N ALA A 20 43.48 -132.37 -101.74
CA ALA A 20 42.10 -131.91 -101.85
C ALA A 20 41.56 -131.45 -100.48
N ALA A 21 41.79 -132.22 -99.42
CA ALA A 21 41.41 -131.86 -98.06
C ALA A 21 42.17 -130.63 -97.53
N ARG A 22 43.44 -130.43 -97.92
CA ARG A 22 44.19 -129.20 -97.60
C ARG A 22 43.62 -127.98 -98.31
N ARG A 23 43.26 -128.10 -99.60
CA ARG A 23 42.59 -127.03 -100.36
C ARG A 23 41.21 -126.73 -99.78
N GLU A 24 40.43 -127.75 -99.41
CA GLU A 24 39.15 -127.55 -98.71
C GLU A 24 39.34 -126.89 -97.35
N LYS A 25 40.35 -127.30 -96.58
CA LYS A 25 40.66 -126.64 -95.31
C LYS A 25 41.05 -125.17 -95.50
N GLU A 26 41.91 -124.86 -96.46
CA GLU A 26 42.29 -123.47 -96.78
C GLU A 26 41.09 -122.65 -97.26
N MET A 27 40.19 -123.25 -98.04
CA MET A 27 38.92 -122.64 -98.42
C MET A 27 38.03 -122.37 -97.20
N VAL A 28 37.89 -123.34 -96.28
CA VAL A 28 37.12 -123.15 -95.05
C VAL A 28 37.78 -122.12 -94.12
N ASP A 29 39.10 -122.11 -93.99
CA ASP A 29 39.82 -121.13 -93.16
C ASP A 29 39.69 -119.71 -93.74
N THR A 30 39.74 -119.56 -95.07
CA THR A 30 39.50 -118.27 -95.73
C THR A 30 38.05 -117.82 -95.62
N GLU A 31 37.08 -118.74 -95.73
CA GLU A 31 35.67 -118.47 -95.47
C GLU A 31 35.43 -118.07 -94.02
N LEU A 32 35.97 -118.81 -93.05
CA LEU A 32 35.87 -118.49 -91.62
C LEU A 32 36.51 -117.15 -91.29
N TRP A 33 37.64 -116.82 -91.91
CA TRP A 33 38.26 -115.51 -91.77
C TRP A 33 37.39 -114.40 -92.39
N ALA A 34 36.80 -114.64 -93.57
CA ALA A 34 35.86 -113.73 -94.21
C ALA A 34 34.58 -113.54 -93.36
N TYR A 35 34.05 -114.61 -92.76
CA TYR A 35 32.93 -114.57 -91.83
C TYR A 35 33.28 -113.78 -90.57
N ARG A 36 34.45 -114.02 -89.98
CA ARG A 36 34.94 -113.29 -88.81
C ARG A 36 35.08 -111.80 -89.10
N ASN A 37 35.65 -111.44 -90.25
CA ASN A 37 35.78 -110.05 -90.67
C ASN A 37 34.42 -109.40 -90.93
N ARG A 38 33.48 -110.12 -91.57
CA ARG A 38 32.13 -109.64 -91.82
C ARG A 38 31.34 -109.46 -90.52
N ALA A 39 31.48 -110.40 -89.57
CA ALA A 39 30.90 -110.30 -88.24
C ALA A 39 31.49 -109.14 -87.44
N GLN A 40 32.81 -108.93 -87.51
CA GLN A 40 33.48 -107.80 -86.86
C GLN A 40 33.10 -106.45 -87.50
N ALA A 41 32.91 -106.40 -88.82
CA ALA A 41 32.40 -105.22 -89.52
C ALA A 41 30.95 -104.92 -89.14
N LEU A 42 30.09 -105.95 -89.03
CA LEU A 42 28.71 -105.81 -88.55
C LEU A 42 28.66 -105.35 -87.10
N LEU A 43 29.52 -105.88 -86.22
CA LEU A 43 29.66 -105.41 -84.84
C LEU A 43 30.05 -103.93 -84.80
N LYS A 44 31.11 -103.53 -85.52
CA LYS A 44 31.53 -102.13 -85.61
C LYS A 44 30.43 -101.21 -86.17
N SER A 45 29.67 -101.69 -87.17
CA SER A 45 28.52 -100.95 -87.71
C SER A 45 27.43 -100.78 -86.65
N LYS A 46 27.08 -101.85 -85.92
CA LYS A 46 26.09 -101.80 -84.84
C LYS A 46 26.54 -100.93 -83.68
N ASP A 47 27.81 -101.00 -83.30
CA ASP A 47 28.38 -100.14 -82.25
C ASP A 47 28.33 -98.66 -82.67
N ALA A 48 28.61 -98.36 -83.95
CA ALA A 48 28.46 -97.01 -84.48
C ALA A 48 27.00 -96.53 -84.50
N ASP A 49 26.04 -97.41 -84.82
CA ASP A 49 24.61 -97.07 -84.78
C ASP A 49 24.11 -96.89 -83.34
N ILE A 50 24.57 -97.71 -82.39
CA ILE A 50 24.29 -97.53 -80.96
C ILE A 50 24.88 -96.21 -80.45
N ALA A 51 26.10 -95.85 -80.87
CA ALA A 51 26.71 -94.58 -80.52
C ALA A 51 25.88 -93.40 -81.05
N LYS A 52 25.45 -93.44 -82.31
CA LYS A 52 24.57 -92.41 -82.89
C LYS A 52 23.24 -92.29 -82.16
N VAL A 53 22.62 -93.41 -81.78
CA VAL A 53 21.36 -93.40 -81.01
C VAL A 53 21.58 -92.80 -79.61
N ARG A 54 22.71 -93.09 -78.97
CA ARG A 54 23.07 -92.49 -77.67
C ARG A 54 23.33 -90.99 -77.77
N GLU A 55 24.04 -90.54 -78.80
CA GLU A 55 24.26 -89.11 -79.05
C GLU A 55 22.93 -88.39 -79.35
N ALA A 56 22.06 -88.98 -80.16
CA ALA A 56 20.72 -88.44 -80.43
C ALA A 56 19.84 -88.40 -79.17
N ALA A 57 19.90 -89.43 -78.32
CA ALA A 57 19.17 -89.48 -77.06
C ALA A 57 19.72 -88.45 -76.04
N ALA A 58 21.04 -88.25 -75.99
CA ALA A 58 21.67 -87.23 -75.15
C ALA A 58 21.27 -85.81 -75.62
N ALA A 59 21.32 -85.54 -76.93
CA ALA A 59 20.88 -84.26 -77.48
C ALA A 59 19.38 -84.01 -77.25
N ALA A 60 18.53 -85.05 -77.33
CA ALA A 60 17.12 -84.95 -77.00
C ALA A 60 16.90 -84.62 -75.51
N ALA A 61 17.60 -85.31 -74.60
CA ALA A 61 17.54 -85.04 -73.16
C ALA A 61 18.00 -83.62 -72.83
N GLU A 62 19.12 -83.16 -73.41
CA GLU A 62 19.60 -81.78 -73.25
C GLU A 62 18.57 -80.75 -73.78
N SER A 63 17.88 -81.07 -74.88
CA SER A 63 16.84 -80.18 -75.43
C SER A 63 15.58 -80.11 -74.53
N GLU A 64 15.20 -81.21 -73.89
CA GLU A 64 14.10 -81.28 -72.93
C GLU A 64 14.44 -80.55 -71.63
N GLU A 65 15.67 -80.71 -71.12
CA GLU A 65 16.16 -79.97 -69.95
C GLU A 65 16.22 -78.47 -70.21
N LEU A 66 16.72 -78.05 -71.38
CA LEU A 66 16.71 -76.63 -71.78
C LEU A 66 15.29 -76.07 -71.93
N ALA A 67 14.35 -76.87 -72.44
CA ALA A 67 12.95 -76.47 -72.52
C ALA A 67 12.33 -76.32 -71.12
N ALA A 68 12.59 -77.24 -70.20
CA ALA A 68 12.14 -77.18 -68.81
C ALA A 68 12.72 -75.96 -68.07
N LEU A 69 14.02 -75.68 -68.23
CA LEU A 69 14.67 -74.50 -67.65
C LEU A 69 14.10 -73.19 -68.21
N ARG A 70 13.83 -73.12 -69.52
CA ARG A 70 13.16 -71.97 -70.14
C ARG A 70 11.75 -71.76 -69.59
N GLN A 71 11.00 -72.84 -69.41
CA GLN A 71 9.66 -72.77 -68.81
C GLN A 71 9.73 -72.31 -67.36
N GLN A 72 10.65 -72.83 -66.56
CA GLN A 72 10.88 -72.40 -65.18
C GLN A 72 11.26 -70.91 -65.11
N LEU A 73 12.17 -70.46 -65.99
CA LEU A 73 12.57 -69.05 -66.06
C LEU A 73 11.39 -68.16 -66.48
N ALA A 74 10.57 -68.58 -67.44
CA ALA A 74 9.36 -67.87 -67.83
C ALA A 74 8.35 -67.77 -66.67
N THR A 75 8.13 -68.86 -65.93
CA THR A 75 7.25 -68.84 -64.75
C THR A 75 7.80 -67.97 -63.62
N ALA A 76 9.12 -67.98 -63.40
CA ALA A 76 9.76 -67.14 -62.39
C ALA A 76 9.70 -65.65 -62.75
N LEU A 77 9.89 -65.31 -64.04
CA LEU A 77 9.71 -63.93 -64.53
C LEU A 77 8.26 -63.47 -64.38
N ALA A 78 7.28 -64.30 -64.74
CA ALA A 78 5.87 -63.97 -64.57
C ALA A 78 5.50 -63.75 -63.08
N ALA A 79 6.02 -64.59 -62.18
CA ALA A 79 5.84 -64.43 -60.74
C ALA A 79 6.52 -63.16 -60.21
N ALA A 80 7.71 -62.81 -60.70
CA ALA A 80 8.41 -61.59 -60.32
C ALA A 80 7.68 -60.33 -60.83
N GLU A 81 7.15 -60.34 -62.05
CA GLU A 81 6.31 -59.27 -62.57
C GLU A 81 5.02 -59.10 -61.76
N GLN A 82 4.39 -60.21 -61.37
CA GLN A 82 3.20 -60.16 -60.51
C GLN A 82 3.54 -59.58 -59.13
N ALA A 83 4.61 -60.04 -58.49
CA ALA A 83 5.06 -59.50 -57.20
C ALA A 83 5.42 -58.00 -57.29
N ALA A 84 5.98 -57.55 -58.43
CA ALA A 84 6.26 -56.13 -58.66
C ALA A 84 4.97 -55.30 -58.79
N ARG A 85 3.93 -55.83 -59.44
CA ARG A 85 2.61 -55.17 -59.51
C ARG A 85 1.94 -55.10 -58.14
N GLU A 86 1.92 -56.21 -57.40
CA GLU A 86 1.37 -56.27 -56.04
C GLU A 86 2.13 -55.31 -55.10
N GLY A 87 3.46 -55.23 -55.23
CA GLY A 87 4.28 -54.26 -54.50
C GLY A 87 3.97 -52.80 -54.84
N ALA A 88 3.74 -52.49 -56.13
CA ALA A 88 3.35 -51.16 -56.57
C ALA A 88 1.96 -50.76 -56.04
N GLU A 89 0.98 -51.67 -56.11
CA GLU A 89 -0.35 -51.44 -55.55
C GLU A 89 -0.33 -51.28 -54.02
N ALA A 90 0.52 -52.04 -53.33
CA ALA A 90 0.69 -51.89 -51.89
C ALA A 90 1.31 -50.54 -51.51
N LEU A 91 2.30 -50.05 -52.28
CA LEU A 91 2.87 -48.72 -52.10
C LEU A 91 1.83 -47.62 -52.35
N GLU A 92 1.03 -47.74 -53.40
CA GLU A 92 -0.04 -46.77 -53.69
C GLU A 92 -1.07 -46.72 -52.56
N ARG A 93 -1.46 -47.87 -51.98
CA ARG A 93 -2.37 -47.90 -50.81
C ARG A 93 -1.76 -47.20 -49.60
N VAL A 94 -0.48 -47.43 -49.30
CA VAL A 94 0.21 -46.78 -48.18
C VAL A 94 0.35 -45.27 -48.42
N GLU A 95 0.60 -44.84 -49.64
CA GLU A 95 0.65 -43.40 -49.99
C GLU A 95 -0.71 -42.71 -49.80
N VAL A 96 -1.81 -43.38 -50.18
CA VAL A 96 -3.17 -42.87 -49.96
C VAL A 96 -3.50 -42.81 -48.47
N GLU A 97 -3.23 -43.88 -47.71
CA GLU A 97 -3.44 -43.91 -46.26
C GLU A 97 -2.63 -42.82 -45.54
N ALA A 98 -1.36 -42.62 -45.92
CA ALA A 98 -0.52 -41.56 -45.38
C ALA A 98 -1.04 -40.15 -45.73
N ALA A 99 -1.59 -39.97 -46.93
CA ALA A 99 -2.21 -38.70 -47.33
C ALA A 99 -3.50 -38.41 -46.53
N GLU A 100 -4.33 -39.42 -46.28
CA GLU A 100 -5.53 -39.29 -45.43
C GLU A 100 -5.16 -38.95 -43.98
N GLU A 101 -4.14 -39.61 -43.42
CA GLU A 101 -3.65 -39.30 -42.07
C GLU A 101 -3.08 -37.88 -41.98
N ALA A 102 -2.36 -37.42 -43.01
CA ALA A 102 -1.83 -36.06 -43.07
C ALA A 102 -2.96 -35.01 -43.08
N GLU A 103 -4.02 -35.22 -43.85
CA GLU A 103 -5.19 -34.33 -43.86
C GLU A 103 -5.95 -34.36 -42.52
N ARG A 104 -6.08 -35.52 -41.87
CA ARG A 104 -6.67 -35.62 -40.52
C ARG A 104 -5.87 -34.82 -39.48
N LEU A 105 -4.54 -34.95 -39.49
CA LEU A 105 -3.66 -34.21 -38.58
C LEU A 105 -3.73 -32.70 -38.85
N LYS A 106 -3.82 -32.30 -40.12
CA LYS A 106 -3.98 -30.88 -40.48
C LYS A 106 -5.26 -30.28 -39.90
N ILE A 107 -6.40 -30.97 -40.01
CA ILE A 107 -7.67 -30.53 -39.41
C ILE A 107 -7.54 -30.42 -37.88
N GLN A 108 -6.87 -31.37 -37.23
CA GLN A 108 -6.64 -31.30 -35.78
C GLN A 108 -5.76 -30.10 -35.37
N VAL A 109 -4.72 -29.80 -36.16
CA VAL A 109 -3.87 -28.62 -35.92
C VAL A 109 -4.68 -27.33 -36.09
N GLU A 110 -5.51 -27.22 -37.11
CA GLU A 110 -6.40 -26.06 -37.31
C GLU A 110 -7.40 -25.90 -36.16
N GLN A 111 -7.98 -27.00 -35.66
CA GLN A 111 -8.85 -26.98 -34.49
C GLN A 111 -8.11 -26.49 -33.24
N LEU A 112 -6.91 -27.02 -32.97
CA LEU A 112 -6.08 -26.59 -31.84
C LEU A 112 -5.69 -25.11 -31.96
N GLN A 113 -5.34 -24.65 -33.16
CA GLN A 113 -5.04 -23.23 -33.42
C GLN A 113 -6.25 -22.34 -33.11
N SER A 114 -7.44 -22.69 -33.61
CA SER A 114 -8.66 -21.93 -33.32
C SER A 114 -8.99 -21.89 -31.83
N SER A 115 -8.76 -22.99 -31.11
CA SER A 115 -8.94 -23.03 -29.65
C SER A 115 -7.92 -22.16 -28.91
N SER A 116 -6.67 -22.16 -29.36
CA SER A 116 -5.60 -21.33 -28.82
C SER A 116 -5.90 -19.84 -28.99
N GLU A 117 -6.35 -19.43 -30.19
CA GLU A 117 -6.78 -18.05 -30.47
C GLU A 117 -7.97 -17.64 -29.60
N TYR A 118 -8.94 -18.54 -29.38
CA TYR A 118 -10.07 -18.31 -28.49
C TYR A 118 -9.62 -18.05 -27.05
N TYR A 119 -8.75 -18.90 -26.49
CA TYR A 119 -8.23 -18.71 -25.12
C TYR A 119 -7.35 -17.45 -25.01
N GLN A 120 -6.58 -17.12 -26.04
CA GLN A 120 -5.82 -15.88 -26.08
C GLN A 120 -6.74 -14.64 -26.06
N GLY A 121 -7.84 -14.67 -26.83
CA GLY A 121 -8.86 -13.62 -26.79
C GLY A 121 -9.56 -13.52 -25.44
N LEU A 122 -9.83 -14.65 -24.78
CA LEU A 122 -10.39 -14.67 -23.43
C LEU A 122 -9.45 -14.06 -22.40
N LEU A 123 -8.15 -14.39 -22.47
CA LEU A 123 -7.12 -13.81 -21.61
C LEU A 123 -6.98 -12.30 -21.81
N GLN A 124 -6.98 -11.82 -23.05
CA GLN A 124 -6.94 -10.37 -23.34
C GLN A 124 -8.16 -9.64 -22.76
N ARG A 125 -9.36 -10.21 -22.84
CA ARG A 125 -10.57 -9.63 -22.23
C ARG A 125 -10.50 -9.64 -20.70
N ALA A 126 -10.00 -10.71 -20.11
CA ALA A 126 -9.81 -10.80 -18.66
C ALA A 126 -8.79 -9.76 -18.18
N GLN A 127 -7.70 -9.54 -18.92
CA GLN A 127 -6.70 -8.53 -18.62
C GLN A 127 -7.28 -7.11 -18.74
N ALA A 128 -8.03 -6.81 -19.81
CA ALA A 128 -8.70 -5.52 -19.95
C ALA A 128 -9.72 -5.26 -18.81
N ALA A 129 -10.47 -6.29 -18.40
CA ALA A 129 -11.38 -6.19 -17.26
C ALA A 129 -10.61 -5.94 -15.95
N ALA A 130 -9.47 -6.61 -15.73
CA ALA A 130 -8.62 -6.38 -14.56
C ALA A 130 -8.07 -4.94 -14.52
N ASP A 131 -7.63 -4.41 -15.65
CA ASP A 131 -7.17 -3.02 -15.77
C ASP A 131 -8.30 -2.02 -15.46
N ASP A 132 -9.52 -2.30 -15.94
CA ASP A 132 -10.70 -1.46 -15.65
C ASP A 132 -11.09 -1.52 -14.16
N TYR A 133 -10.99 -2.68 -13.51
CA TYR A 133 -11.18 -2.76 -12.06
C TYR A 133 -10.07 -2.02 -11.30
N GLY A 134 -8.82 -2.09 -11.76
CA GLY A 134 -7.71 -1.31 -11.21
C GLY A 134 -8.01 0.19 -11.22
N ARG A 135 -8.41 0.73 -12.37
CA ARG A 135 -8.81 2.15 -12.51
C ARG A 135 -9.98 2.53 -11.60
N ARG A 136 -10.95 1.63 -11.41
CA ARG A 136 -12.09 1.88 -10.49
C ARG A 136 -11.64 1.93 -9.04
N VAL A 137 -10.72 1.06 -8.63
CA VAL A 137 -10.15 1.07 -7.27
C VAL A 137 -9.37 2.37 -7.06
N GLU A 138 -8.49 2.76 -7.99
CA GLU A 138 -7.76 4.03 -7.92
C GLU A 138 -8.71 5.25 -7.81
N ALA A 139 -9.80 5.24 -8.57
CA ALA A 139 -10.80 6.31 -8.50
C ALA A 139 -11.55 6.35 -7.15
N LEU A 140 -11.83 5.20 -6.55
CA LEU A 140 -12.45 5.12 -5.21
C LEU A 140 -11.47 5.56 -4.11
N GLU A 141 -10.20 5.16 -4.20
CA GLU A 141 -9.15 5.62 -3.29
C GLU A 141 -8.95 7.14 -3.37
N ALA A 142 -8.95 7.72 -4.58
CA ALA A 142 -8.89 9.16 -4.77
C ALA A 142 -10.10 9.89 -4.13
N ARG A 143 -11.31 9.32 -4.23
CA ARG A 143 -12.52 9.86 -3.57
C ARG A 143 -12.44 9.76 -2.05
N LEU A 144 -11.93 8.64 -1.52
CA LEU A 144 -11.70 8.48 -0.08
C LEU A 144 -10.65 9.48 0.43
N ALA A 145 -9.55 9.67 -0.32
CA ALA A 145 -8.54 10.66 0.00
C ALA A 145 -9.14 12.08 0.03
N HIS A 146 -9.97 12.44 -0.95
CA HIS A 146 -10.68 13.72 -0.98
C HIS A 146 -11.56 13.93 0.25
N HIS A 147 -12.42 12.96 0.59
CA HIS A 147 -13.27 13.06 1.78
C HIS A 147 -12.47 13.08 3.09
N SER A 148 -11.33 12.39 3.15
CA SER A 148 -10.44 12.44 4.31
C SER A 148 -9.82 13.83 4.48
N ALA A 149 -9.45 14.49 3.37
CA ALA A 149 -8.94 15.85 3.35
C ALA A 149 -10.03 16.86 3.77
N GLU A 150 -11.25 16.73 3.24
CA GLU A 150 -12.40 17.53 3.69
C GLU A 150 -12.68 17.33 5.19
N GLY A 151 -12.56 16.11 5.69
CA GLY A 151 -12.70 15.81 7.12
C GLY A 151 -11.57 16.39 7.99
N GLU A 152 -10.36 16.53 7.46
CA GLU A 152 -9.27 17.25 8.12
C GLU A 152 -9.48 18.76 8.12
N GLU A 153 -9.94 19.33 7.01
CA GLU A 153 -10.29 20.75 6.92
C GLU A 153 -11.42 21.09 7.90
N GLY A 154 -12.45 20.23 7.98
CA GLY A 154 -13.52 20.35 8.98
C GLY A 154 -13.01 20.29 10.42
N ARG A 155 -12.05 19.40 10.73
CA ARG A 155 -11.41 19.35 12.05
C ARG A 155 -10.60 20.60 12.37
N ARG A 156 -9.79 21.10 11.42
CA ARG A 156 -9.03 22.35 11.59
C ARG A 156 -9.95 23.55 11.78
N ALA A 157 -11.08 23.61 11.06
CA ALA A 157 -12.08 24.66 11.24
C ALA A 157 -12.75 24.58 12.63
N ALA A 158 -13.05 23.38 13.12
CA ALA A 158 -13.59 23.19 14.47
C ALA A 158 -12.59 23.57 15.56
N GLU A 159 -11.31 23.22 15.41
CA GLU A 159 -10.23 23.63 16.32
C GLU A 159 -10.05 25.15 16.33
N ALA A 160 -10.06 25.79 15.16
CA ALA A 160 -9.98 27.25 15.05
C ALA A 160 -11.18 27.96 15.69
N LEU A 161 -12.39 27.38 15.58
CA LEU A 161 -13.58 27.91 16.23
C LEU A 161 -13.49 27.75 17.75
N ALA A 162 -13.03 26.60 18.26
CA ALA A 162 -12.80 26.39 19.68
C ALA A 162 -11.73 27.35 20.26
N GLU A 163 -10.65 27.61 19.52
CA GLU A 163 -9.67 28.63 19.89
C GLU A 163 -10.28 30.05 19.92
N ALA A 164 -11.13 30.38 18.95
CA ALA A 164 -11.81 31.68 18.90
C ALA A 164 -12.79 31.85 20.07
N GLU A 165 -13.53 30.80 20.43
CA GLU A 165 -14.41 30.77 21.60
C GLU A 165 -13.60 30.94 22.90
N ALA A 166 -12.49 30.21 23.07
CA ALA A 166 -11.61 30.36 24.22
C ALA A 166 -11.02 31.78 24.33
N ARG A 167 -10.65 32.41 23.21
CA ARG A 167 -10.21 33.83 23.19
C ARG A 167 -11.35 34.78 23.55
N ALA A 168 -12.57 34.53 23.06
CA ALA A 168 -13.73 35.33 23.40
C ALA A 168 -14.04 35.24 24.90
N GLU A 169 -14.01 34.04 25.48
CA GLU A 169 -14.16 33.82 26.92
C GLU A 169 -13.07 34.56 27.71
N ALA A 170 -11.80 34.43 27.32
CA ALA A 170 -10.71 35.17 27.96
C ALA A 170 -10.96 36.69 27.94
N LEU A 171 -11.33 37.26 26.79
CA LEU A 171 -11.66 38.68 26.66
C LEU A 171 -12.86 39.07 27.51
N THR A 172 -13.88 38.20 27.66
CA THR A 172 -15.00 38.49 28.56
C THR A 172 -14.56 38.54 30.02
N THR A 173 -13.68 37.64 30.45
CA THR A 173 -13.13 37.66 31.82
C THR A 173 -12.26 38.89 32.08
N GLU A 174 -11.47 39.33 31.09
CA GLU A 174 -10.70 40.59 31.17
C GLU A 174 -11.61 41.82 31.26
N LEU A 175 -12.69 41.87 30.48
CA LEU A 175 -13.68 42.95 30.57
C LEU A 175 -14.38 42.97 31.92
N GLU A 176 -14.71 41.81 32.49
CA GLU A 176 -15.31 41.72 33.82
C GLU A 176 -14.34 42.17 34.92
N ALA A 177 -13.06 41.78 34.82
CA ALA A 177 -12.00 42.23 35.71
C ALA A 177 -11.81 43.75 35.62
N ALA A 178 -11.73 44.32 34.41
CA ALA A 178 -11.62 45.76 34.20
C ALA A 178 -12.84 46.53 34.75
N ARG A 179 -14.06 45.98 34.58
CA ARG A 179 -15.28 46.54 35.18
C ARG A 179 -15.27 46.46 36.71
N ALA A 180 -14.70 45.40 37.30
CA ALA A 180 -14.56 45.28 38.74
C ALA A 180 -13.53 46.29 39.28
N GLU A 181 -12.40 46.47 38.59
CA GLU A 181 -11.42 47.51 38.91
C GLU A 181 -12.02 48.92 38.83
N LEU A 182 -12.78 49.23 37.78
CA LEU A 182 -13.43 50.52 37.64
C LEU A 182 -14.44 50.78 38.77
N ARG A 183 -15.23 49.76 39.14
CA ARG A 183 -16.12 49.82 40.32
C ARG A 183 -15.35 50.07 41.61
N SER A 184 -14.25 49.35 41.83
CA SER A 184 -13.37 49.54 43.00
C SER A 184 -12.77 50.94 43.05
N ARG A 185 -12.29 51.47 41.91
CA ARG A 185 -11.79 52.85 41.81
C ARG A 185 -12.88 53.88 42.05
N SER A 186 -14.10 53.64 41.55
CA SER A 186 -15.23 54.54 41.81
C SER A 186 -15.61 54.57 43.29
N ALA A 187 -15.68 53.40 43.95
CA ALA A 187 -15.95 53.32 45.38
C ALA A 187 -14.83 53.98 46.21
N SER A 188 -13.57 53.76 45.84
CA SER A 188 -12.42 54.43 46.48
C SER A 188 -12.49 55.96 46.30
N ASN A 189 -12.80 56.45 45.09
CA ASN A 189 -12.99 57.87 44.85
C ASN A 189 -14.18 58.45 45.64
N GLU A 190 -15.28 57.71 45.73
CA GLU A 190 -16.46 58.11 46.52
C GLU A 190 -16.09 58.24 48.01
N THR A 191 -15.45 57.24 48.60
CA THR A 191 -14.97 57.32 50.01
C THR A 191 -13.97 58.47 50.23
N LEU A 192 -13.09 58.75 49.26
CA LEU A 192 -12.18 59.90 49.32
C LEU A 192 -12.94 61.23 49.27
N MET A 193 -13.98 61.33 48.43
CA MET A 193 -14.83 62.53 48.33
C MET A 193 -15.67 62.73 49.59
N GLU A 194 -16.19 61.67 50.19
CA GLU A 194 -16.86 61.71 51.49
C GLU A 194 -15.90 62.15 52.61
N ALA A 195 -14.69 61.59 52.65
CA ALA A 195 -13.67 61.97 53.61
C ALA A 195 -13.26 63.45 53.47
N LYS A 196 -13.02 63.91 52.24
CA LYS A 196 -12.76 65.33 51.96
C LYS A 196 -13.96 66.22 52.30
N GLY A 197 -15.19 65.76 52.04
CA GLY A 197 -16.40 66.46 52.43
C GLY A 197 -16.52 66.62 53.95
N ALA A 198 -16.22 65.55 54.71
CA ALA A 198 -16.18 65.58 56.16
C ALA A 198 -15.10 66.54 56.69
N GLU A 199 -13.91 66.54 56.08
CA GLU A 199 -12.83 67.48 56.41
C GLU A 199 -13.24 68.93 56.15
N VAL A 200 -13.86 69.22 55.00
CA VAL A 200 -14.40 70.55 54.69
C VAL A 200 -15.43 70.96 55.73
N LEU A 201 -16.36 70.08 56.12
CA LEU A 201 -17.33 70.38 57.18
C LEU A 201 -16.67 70.64 58.53
N GLN A 202 -15.62 69.90 58.88
CA GLN A 202 -14.83 70.15 60.10
C GLN A 202 -14.15 71.52 60.04
N LEU A 203 -13.54 71.87 58.90
CA LEU A 203 -12.93 73.18 58.69
C LEU A 203 -13.95 74.31 58.76
N VAL A 204 -15.15 74.13 58.20
CA VAL A 204 -16.25 75.10 58.30
C VAL A 204 -16.70 75.27 59.75
N ARG A 205 -16.90 74.18 60.49
CA ARG A 205 -17.23 74.25 61.94
C ARG A 205 -16.14 74.96 62.74
N ARG A 206 -14.88 74.64 62.47
CA ARG A 206 -13.74 75.30 63.12
C ARG A 206 -13.69 76.79 62.75
N ASN A 207 -13.97 77.15 61.51
CA ASN A 207 -14.04 78.55 61.08
C ASN A 207 -15.19 79.28 61.79
N ALA A 208 -16.36 78.64 61.95
CA ALA A 208 -17.47 79.18 62.73
C ALA A 208 -17.08 79.41 64.20
N LEU A 209 -16.43 78.44 64.85
CA LEU A 209 -15.92 78.61 66.21
C LEU A 209 -14.88 79.73 66.31
N LEU A 210 -13.95 79.83 65.36
CA LEU A 210 -12.99 80.93 65.29
C LEU A 210 -13.69 82.29 65.08
N GLN A 211 -14.78 82.34 64.32
CA GLN A 211 -15.58 83.56 64.16
C GLN A 211 -16.30 83.93 65.46
N GLU A 212 -16.85 82.96 66.19
CA GLU A 212 -17.44 83.16 67.52
C GLU A 212 -16.38 83.65 68.53
N GLU A 213 -15.19 83.04 68.55
CA GLU A 213 -14.05 83.48 69.36
C GLU A 213 -13.62 84.90 68.98
N LEU A 214 -13.54 85.23 67.69
CA LEU A 214 -13.23 86.59 67.23
C LEU A 214 -14.29 87.61 67.68
N VAL A 215 -15.58 87.24 67.64
CA VAL A 215 -16.67 88.08 68.16
C VAL A 215 -16.57 88.23 69.68
N ALA A 216 -16.27 87.15 70.41
CA ALA A 216 -16.06 87.18 71.86
C ALA A 216 -14.85 88.04 72.25
N VAL A 217 -13.74 87.96 71.51
CA VAL A 217 -12.56 88.80 71.69
C VAL A 217 -12.87 90.26 71.35
N ARG A 218 -13.66 90.53 70.30
CA ARG A 218 -14.12 91.89 70.02
C ARG A 218 -15.00 92.44 71.13
N HIS A 219 -15.90 91.63 71.69
CA HIS A 219 -16.71 92.02 72.83
C HIS A 219 -15.87 92.25 74.09
N SER A 220 -14.93 91.36 74.41
CA SER A 220 -14.04 91.54 75.56
C SER A 220 -13.12 92.74 75.39
N LEU A 221 -12.64 93.01 74.17
CA LEU A 221 -11.89 94.21 73.84
C LEU A 221 -12.77 95.46 74.02
N SER A 222 -13.99 95.47 73.48
CA SER A 222 -14.92 96.59 73.65
C SER A 222 -15.30 96.83 75.12
N ALA A 223 -15.42 95.76 75.91
CA ALA A 223 -15.68 95.84 77.35
C ALA A 223 -14.45 96.34 78.12
N ALA A 224 -13.24 95.94 77.72
CA ALA A 224 -12.00 96.44 78.28
C ALA A 224 -11.78 97.92 77.92
N GLU A 225 -12.12 98.33 76.70
CA GLU A 225 -12.12 99.73 76.27
C GLU A 225 -13.15 100.55 77.05
N ALA A 226 -14.35 100.02 77.27
CA ALA A 226 -15.37 100.65 78.11
C ALA A 226 -14.93 100.76 79.59
N ALA A 227 -14.35 99.69 80.16
CA ALA A 227 -13.81 99.69 81.51
C ALA A 227 -12.62 100.64 81.65
N LEU A 228 -11.78 100.77 80.62
CA LEU A 228 -10.71 101.76 80.57
C LEU A 228 -11.29 103.18 80.51
N ALA A 229 -12.35 103.40 79.73
CA ALA A 229 -13.04 104.69 79.66
C ALA A 229 -13.71 105.05 80.99
N GLU A 230 -14.34 104.08 81.67
CA GLU A 230 -14.89 104.25 83.02
C GLU A 230 -13.80 104.50 84.05
N ALA A 231 -12.68 103.78 84.00
CA ALA A 231 -11.53 104.02 84.88
C ALA A 231 -10.91 105.40 84.63
N GLN A 232 -10.87 105.86 83.38
CA GLN A 232 -10.44 107.22 83.03
C GLN A 232 -11.44 108.27 83.51
N ALA A 233 -12.75 108.01 83.40
CA ALA A 233 -13.80 108.88 83.92
C ALA A 233 -13.78 108.95 85.46
N ALA A 234 -13.56 107.83 86.14
CA ALA A 234 -13.40 107.74 87.58
C ALA A 234 -12.09 108.38 88.05
N ALA A 235 -10.99 108.24 87.29
CA ALA A 235 -9.76 108.96 87.57
C ALA A 235 -9.93 110.48 87.35
N ALA A 236 -10.73 110.88 86.37
CA ALA A 236 -11.08 112.28 86.14
C ALA A 236 -11.98 112.83 87.25
N SER A 237 -12.95 112.06 87.74
CA SER A 237 -13.80 112.46 88.87
C SER A 237 -13.01 112.49 90.18
N ALA A 238 -12.13 111.52 90.43
CA ALA A 238 -11.27 111.52 91.61
C ALA A 238 -10.25 112.67 91.57
N ARG A 239 -9.75 113.04 90.38
CA ARG A 239 -8.97 114.26 90.20
C ARG A 239 -9.81 115.51 90.46
N ALA A 240 -11.03 115.59 89.92
CA ALA A 240 -11.93 116.70 90.19
C ALA A 240 -12.31 116.82 91.68
N GLU A 241 -12.48 115.69 92.38
CA GLU A 241 -12.71 115.64 93.83
C GLU A 241 -11.46 116.01 94.62
N ALA A 242 -10.27 115.59 94.18
CA ALA A 242 -9.00 115.99 94.78
C ALA A 242 -8.75 117.49 94.58
N ASP A 243 -9.07 118.03 93.40
CA ASP A 243 -9.01 119.46 93.09
C ASP A 243 -10.08 120.24 93.88
N ALA A 244 -11.27 119.68 94.08
CA ALA A 244 -12.32 120.26 94.92
C ALA A 244 -11.94 120.21 96.41
N ALA A 245 -11.31 119.13 96.88
CA ALA A 245 -10.79 119.01 98.24
C ALA A 245 -9.61 119.95 98.46
N ALA A 246 -8.73 120.10 97.47
CA ALA A 246 -7.66 121.11 97.47
C ALA A 246 -8.26 122.53 97.51
N ALA A 247 -9.29 122.81 96.72
CA ALA A 247 -10.00 124.08 96.76
C ALA A 247 -10.75 124.30 98.09
N GLN A 248 -11.28 123.25 98.72
CA GLN A 248 -11.88 123.33 100.05
C GLN A 248 -10.83 123.53 101.16
N MET A 249 -9.66 122.92 101.04
CA MET A 249 -8.52 123.15 101.92
C MET A 249 -7.96 124.57 101.72
N GLU A 250 -7.93 125.07 100.49
CA GLU A 250 -7.56 126.45 100.20
C GLU A 250 -8.63 127.44 100.69
N ALA A 251 -9.93 127.09 100.60
CA ALA A 251 -11.02 127.88 101.15
C ALA A 251 -11.03 127.87 102.70
N ARG A 252 -10.66 126.75 103.33
CA ARG A 252 -10.40 126.70 104.79
C ARG A 252 -9.18 127.51 105.16
N ALA A 253 -8.07 127.42 104.42
CA ALA A 253 -6.91 128.26 104.62
C ALA A 253 -7.24 129.76 104.45
N ARG A 254 -8.13 130.12 103.51
CA ARG A 254 -8.62 131.50 103.35
C ARG A 254 -9.60 131.92 104.46
N ARG A 255 -10.36 130.99 105.03
CA ARG A 255 -11.28 131.24 106.15
C ARG A 255 -10.53 131.35 107.48
N ASP A 256 -9.50 130.55 107.68
CA ASP A 256 -8.58 130.64 108.82
C ASP A 256 -7.70 131.89 108.69
N ALA A 257 -7.27 132.27 107.47
CA ALA A 257 -6.65 133.57 107.23
C ALA A 257 -7.62 134.74 107.45
N ALA A 258 -8.91 134.60 107.16
CA ALA A 258 -9.93 135.63 107.42
C ALA A 258 -10.27 135.76 108.93
N LEU A 259 -10.12 134.68 109.71
CA LEU A 259 -10.25 134.70 111.17
C LEU A 259 -8.99 135.26 111.84
N ASP A 260 -7.80 134.97 111.30
CA ASP A 260 -6.55 135.62 111.71
C ASP A 260 -6.49 137.11 111.31
N ASP A 261 -7.20 137.53 110.25
CA ASP A 261 -7.34 138.93 109.86
C ASP A 261 -8.38 139.69 110.72
N GLU A 262 -9.40 139.03 111.30
CA GLU A 262 -10.29 139.63 112.32
C GLU A 262 -9.56 139.86 113.65
N ASP A 263 -8.67 138.96 114.07
CA ASP A 263 -7.83 139.14 115.27
C ASP A 263 -6.66 140.13 115.01
N ARG A 264 -6.11 140.18 113.79
CA ARG A 264 -5.13 141.20 113.40
C ARG A 264 -5.72 142.60 113.20
N LEU A 265 -7.02 142.74 112.88
CA LEU A 265 -7.66 144.06 112.77
C LEU A 265 -7.96 144.70 114.14
N HIS A 266 -7.94 143.94 115.24
CA HIS A 266 -7.95 144.48 116.60
C HIS A 266 -6.56 144.78 117.17
N GLU A 267 -5.51 144.12 116.69
CA GLU A 267 -4.13 144.33 117.17
C GLU A 267 -3.29 145.27 116.26
N ALA A 268 -3.66 145.45 114.99
CA ALA A 268 -2.98 146.35 114.03
C ALA A 268 -3.43 147.82 114.11
N ALA A 269 -4.46 148.14 114.91
CA ALA A 269 -4.76 149.52 115.30
C ALA A 269 -3.69 150.14 116.25
N LEU A 270 -2.69 149.36 116.69
CA LEU A 270 -1.56 149.80 117.52
C LEU A 270 -0.17 149.69 116.87
N ALA A 271 -0.04 149.28 115.60
CA ALA A 271 1.28 149.12 114.97
C ALA A 271 1.29 149.53 113.48
N ALA A 272 0.89 150.77 113.20
CA ALA A 272 1.16 151.43 111.93
C ALA A 272 2.63 151.89 111.86
N PHE A 273 3.54 151.03 111.37
CA PHE A 273 4.85 151.46 110.86
C PHE A 273 5.38 150.47 109.79
N ASN A 274 5.49 150.98 108.56
CA ASN A 274 6.29 150.52 107.40
C ASN A 274 5.71 149.53 106.35
N LEU A 275 5.38 150.16 105.20
CA LEU A 275 5.58 149.80 103.77
C LEU A 275 6.83 148.92 103.41
N PRO A 276 7.05 148.46 102.15
CA PRO A 276 6.22 148.47 100.91
C PRO A 276 6.28 147.20 99.97
N ALA A 277 5.39 147.19 98.97
CA ALA A 277 5.55 146.91 97.51
C ALA A 277 6.03 145.55 96.92
N ALA A 278 5.15 144.95 96.07
CA ALA A 278 5.28 144.58 94.63
C ALA A 278 6.56 143.84 94.09
N PRO A 279 6.65 143.34 92.83
CA PRO A 279 5.66 143.08 91.77
C PRO A 279 5.82 141.70 91.04
N ALA A 280 4.85 141.43 90.16
CA ALA A 280 4.90 140.80 88.82
C ALA A 280 6.10 139.94 88.31
N ALA A 281 5.69 138.91 87.57
CA ALA A 281 6.19 138.50 86.23
C ALA A 281 7.22 137.35 86.08
N ALA A 282 6.79 136.41 85.22
CA ALA A 282 7.51 135.82 84.08
C ALA A 282 8.50 134.65 84.26
N ALA A 283 8.17 133.60 83.49
CA ALA A 283 9.03 132.88 82.53
C ALA A 283 10.03 131.82 83.01
N ASN A 284 10.17 130.82 82.12
CA ASN A 284 11.35 129.97 81.89
C ASN A 284 11.59 128.88 82.95
N THR A 285 12.12 127.68 82.66
CA THR A 285 12.84 127.14 81.52
C THR A 285 13.06 125.63 81.74
N SER A 286 13.21 124.88 80.65
CA SER A 286 14.15 123.76 80.46
C SER A 286 14.20 122.61 81.48
N ALA A 287 14.06 121.38 80.99
CA ALA A 287 15.22 120.52 80.70
C ALA A 287 14.78 119.07 80.42
N THR A 288 14.93 118.70 79.16
CA THR A 288 15.39 117.39 78.63
C THR A 288 16.63 116.84 79.38
N PRO A 289 17.21 115.66 79.04
CA PRO A 289 16.78 114.60 78.11
C PRO A 289 17.04 113.16 78.63
N LEU A 290 16.63 112.13 77.86
CA LEU A 290 17.55 111.23 77.12
C LEU A 290 16.91 109.86 76.78
N ARG A 291 16.90 109.59 75.46
CA ARG A 291 17.22 108.31 74.76
C ARG A 291 16.41 107.05 75.13
N SER A 292 15.91 106.26 74.18
CA SER A 292 16.58 105.80 72.96
C SER A 292 15.59 105.05 72.04
N ARG A 293 15.64 105.37 70.73
CA ARG A 293 15.63 104.47 69.53
C ARG A 293 14.57 103.33 69.44
N ARG A 294 13.93 103.05 68.30
CA ARG A 294 14.14 103.43 66.90
C ARG A 294 12.95 102.91 66.06
N SER A 295 12.62 103.65 64.99
CA SER A 295 12.25 103.19 63.63
C SER A 295 10.89 102.48 63.46
N SER A 296 9.86 103.20 63.01
CA SER A 296 9.48 103.53 61.60
C SER A 296 8.73 102.37 60.92
N ASP A 297 7.41 102.45 60.83
CA ASP A 297 6.63 103.03 59.69
C ASP A 297 6.63 102.08 58.48
N GLY A 298 5.53 101.82 57.78
CA GLY A 298 4.22 102.45 57.79
C GLY A 298 3.38 101.84 56.68
N VAL A 299 2.08 101.98 56.87
CA VAL A 299 0.94 101.56 56.05
C VAL A 299 0.85 102.39 54.76
N ALA A 300 0.45 101.79 53.62
CA ALA A 300 -0.66 102.29 52.79
C ALA A 300 -0.99 101.41 51.57
N LEU A 301 -2.31 101.22 51.44
CA LEU A 301 -3.12 100.71 50.33
C LEU A 301 -2.83 101.29 48.94
N ALA A 302 -2.99 100.47 47.89
CA ALA A 302 -3.71 100.86 46.67
C ALA A 302 -4.21 99.62 45.90
N LEU A 303 -5.46 99.71 45.43
CA LEU A 303 -6.18 98.77 44.56
C LEU A 303 -5.56 98.71 43.16
N ASP A 304 -5.58 97.53 42.52
CA ASP A 304 -6.03 97.44 41.12
C ASP A 304 -6.57 96.05 40.74
N VAL A 305 -7.54 96.08 39.84
CA VAL A 305 -8.42 95.00 39.40
C VAL A 305 -7.99 94.56 37.98
N ARG A 306 -7.61 93.28 37.76
CA ARG A 306 -7.97 92.54 36.53
C ARG A 306 -7.52 91.06 36.49
N ALA A 307 -8.56 90.22 36.36
CA ALA A 307 -8.70 88.98 35.58
C ALA A 307 -7.85 87.71 35.89
N PRO A 308 -8.48 86.51 35.85
CA PRO A 308 -7.87 85.23 36.18
C PRO A 308 -7.37 84.49 34.94
N GLY A 309 -6.21 83.84 35.04
CA GLY A 309 -5.72 82.89 34.05
C GLY A 309 -4.39 82.31 34.52
N ASP A 310 -4.27 81.00 34.46
CA ASP A 310 -3.00 80.25 34.45
C ASP A 310 -2.30 79.97 35.79
N ILE A 311 -2.93 79.16 36.65
CA ILE A 311 -2.19 78.22 37.53
C ILE A 311 -2.95 76.89 37.66
N LEU A 312 -3.07 76.12 36.57
CA LEU A 312 -3.36 74.68 36.60
C LEU A 312 -2.74 74.01 35.37
N ASN A 313 -1.41 74.01 35.26
CA ASN A 313 -0.75 73.27 34.18
C ASN A 313 0.66 72.83 34.57
N ASN A 314 0.80 71.90 35.53
CA ASN A 314 2.09 71.23 35.76
C ASN A 314 2.05 69.91 36.57
N ILE A 315 0.94 69.16 36.55
CA ILE A 315 0.93 67.78 37.07
C ILE A 315 0.06 66.88 36.20
N ILE A 316 0.47 66.65 34.94
CA ILE A 316 0.10 65.46 34.18
C ILE A 316 1.39 64.97 33.50
N ARG A 317 1.96 63.89 34.06
CA ARG A 317 3.04 63.13 33.41
C ARG A 317 2.49 62.46 32.14
N PRO A 318 3.25 62.41 31.03
CA PRO A 318 2.92 61.60 29.87
C PRO A 318 3.56 60.21 30.02
N GLU A 319 2.83 59.25 30.58
CA GLU A 319 3.16 57.82 30.46
C GLU A 319 1.96 57.11 29.82
N ALA A 320 1.69 57.42 28.55
CA ALA A 320 0.74 56.69 27.71
C ALA A 320 0.97 56.99 26.22
N LEU A 321 2.17 56.71 25.72
CA LEU A 321 2.44 56.61 24.28
C LEU A 321 3.36 55.41 24.04
N ASN A 322 2.77 54.20 24.08
CA ASN A 322 3.39 52.99 23.53
C ASN A 322 2.37 51.87 23.23
N LEU A 323 1.15 52.22 22.79
CA LEU A 323 0.15 51.24 22.35
C LEU A 323 -0.66 51.76 21.15
N THR A 324 0.01 52.23 20.10
CA THR A 324 -0.58 52.41 18.75
C THR A 324 0.48 52.22 17.66
N ALA A 325 1.16 51.07 17.67
CA ALA A 325 2.07 50.65 16.60
C ALA A 325 1.93 49.16 16.23
N ALA A 326 0.72 48.61 16.35
CA ALA A 326 0.39 47.23 15.97
C ALA A 326 -0.95 47.13 15.20
N ALA A 327 -1.23 48.12 14.33
CA ALA A 327 -2.42 48.13 13.48
C ALA A 327 -2.13 48.67 12.06
N ALA A 328 -0.95 48.37 11.51
CA ALA A 328 -0.55 48.84 10.17
C ALA A 328 0.25 47.83 9.33
N VAL A 329 0.02 46.50 9.50
CA VAL A 329 0.60 45.45 8.63
C VAL A 329 -0.46 44.45 8.15
N ALA A 330 -1.70 44.88 7.92
CA ALA A 330 -2.73 44.01 7.32
C ALA A 330 -3.65 44.76 6.34
N ALA A 331 -3.07 45.62 5.49
CA ALA A 331 -3.79 46.33 4.43
C ALA A 331 -3.03 46.31 3.09
N ALA A 332 -2.33 45.22 2.80
CA ALA A 332 -1.74 44.95 1.49
C ALA A 332 -1.73 43.43 1.24
N ASP A 333 -2.91 42.85 1.01
CA ASP A 333 -3.09 41.58 0.27
C ASP A 333 -4.58 41.24 0.11
N ARG A 334 -5.33 42.15 -0.51
CA ARG A 334 -6.74 41.90 -0.91
C ARG A 334 -7.04 42.35 -2.33
N ASP A 335 -6.07 42.18 -3.24
CA ASP A 335 -6.28 42.27 -4.68
C ASP A 335 -5.84 40.96 -5.37
N ALA A 336 -6.50 39.85 -5.05
CA ALA A 336 -6.38 38.59 -5.80
C ALA A 336 -7.56 37.62 -5.54
N ALA A 337 -8.81 38.07 -5.61
CA ALA A 337 -9.98 37.15 -5.67
C ALA A 337 -11.26 37.86 -6.17
N ALA A 338 -11.17 38.53 -7.31
CA ALA A 338 -12.34 39.10 -8.00
C ALA A 338 -12.28 38.79 -9.51
N ALA A 339 -12.34 37.50 -9.85
CA ALA A 339 -12.64 37.05 -11.21
C ALA A 339 -13.05 35.56 -11.19
N ALA A 340 -14.34 35.28 -10.95
CA ALA A 340 -15.08 34.15 -11.53
C ALA A 340 -16.44 33.97 -10.84
N SER A 341 -17.38 34.86 -11.12
CA SER A 341 -18.81 34.56 -11.01
C SER A 341 -19.46 34.87 -12.36
N HIS A 342 -19.34 33.92 -13.29
CA HIS A 342 -20.26 33.78 -14.41
C HIS A 342 -21.12 32.55 -14.11
N GLY A 343 -22.41 32.79 -13.95
CA GLY A 343 -23.38 31.71 -13.78
C GLY A 343 -23.61 30.92 -15.06
N PRO A 344 -24.35 29.83 -14.94
CA PRO A 344 -25.37 29.47 -15.91
C PRO A 344 -26.74 29.60 -15.20
N SER A 345 -27.61 30.49 -15.67
CA SER A 345 -28.53 30.19 -16.77
C SER A 345 -29.38 28.96 -16.43
N ASP A 346 -30.47 29.28 -15.74
CA ASP A 346 -31.75 28.63 -15.80
C ASP A 346 -32.09 28.19 -17.25
N GLY A 347 -32.64 26.99 -17.38
CA GLY A 347 -32.86 26.32 -18.66
C GLY A 347 -33.33 24.90 -18.38
N GLY A 348 -34.60 24.80 -18.01
CA GLY A 348 -35.27 23.52 -17.81
C GLY A 348 -35.28 22.69 -19.08
N ASP A 349 -35.24 21.38 -18.91
CA ASP A 349 -35.99 20.49 -19.77
C ASP A 349 -36.44 19.26 -18.99
N GLU A 350 -37.71 18.95 -19.20
CA GLU A 350 -38.42 17.76 -18.79
C GLU A 350 -37.63 16.51 -19.18
N SER A 351 -37.63 15.47 -18.33
CA SER A 351 -37.92 14.09 -18.77
C SER A 351 -37.86 13.07 -17.63
N MET A 352 -38.99 12.38 -17.47
CA MET A 352 -39.11 10.94 -17.18
C MET A 352 -38.72 10.45 -15.78
N LEU A 353 -39.70 10.55 -14.89
CA LEU A 353 -39.92 9.63 -13.78
C LEU A 353 -40.06 8.18 -14.31
N VAL A 354 -39.21 7.27 -13.82
CA VAL A 354 -39.49 5.83 -13.79
C VAL A 354 -39.35 5.37 -12.34
N PRO A 355 -40.37 4.72 -11.74
CA PRO A 355 -40.28 4.24 -10.37
C PRO A 355 -39.63 2.85 -10.35
N VAL A 356 -38.47 2.71 -9.70
CA VAL A 356 -38.00 1.40 -9.26
C VAL A 356 -38.44 1.21 -7.82
N ALA A 357 -39.42 0.33 -7.65
CA ALA A 357 -39.94 -0.12 -6.38
C ALA A 357 -38.82 -0.76 -5.54
N SER A 358 -38.70 -0.27 -4.30
CA SER A 358 -38.07 -1.01 -3.21
C SER A 358 -38.92 -2.24 -2.89
N ALA A 359 -38.35 -3.43 -3.05
CA ALA A 359 -38.86 -4.67 -2.50
C ALA A 359 -37.69 -5.51 -1.96
N SER A 360 -37.67 -5.58 -0.62
CA SER A 360 -37.47 -6.76 0.22
C SER A 360 -36.18 -7.59 0.19
N ALA A 361 -35.83 -7.97 1.43
CA ALA A 361 -35.35 -9.28 1.85
C ALA A 361 -33.84 -9.56 1.73
N THR A 362 -33.11 -9.16 2.77
CA THR A 362 -32.01 -9.96 3.28
C THR A 362 -32.59 -11.08 4.15
N ASP A 363 -32.92 -12.22 3.53
CA ASP A 363 -33.03 -13.50 4.23
C ASP A 363 -32.02 -14.45 3.60
N PHE A 364 -31.07 -14.86 4.43
CA PHE A 364 -29.92 -15.68 4.07
C PHE A 364 -30.40 -17.14 4.06
N ASP A 365 -30.95 -17.59 2.93
CA ASP A 365 -31.38 -18.97 2.79
C ASP A 365 -30.19 -19.88 2.47
N VAL A 366 -29.98 -20.82 3.38
CA VAL A 366 -29.01 -21.90 3.36
C VAL A 366 -29.27 -22.77 2.14
N ALA A 367 -28.23 -23.09 1.38
CA ALA A 367 -28.29 -23.99 0.24
C ALA A 367 -28.98 -25.32 0.61
N PRO A 368 -30.02 -25.76 -0.14
CA PRO A 368 -30.66 -27.03 0.15
C PRO A 368 -29.72 -28.18 -0.17
N SER A 369 -29.59 -29.08 0.79
CA SER A 369 -28.90 -30.36 0.65
C SER A 369 -29.48 -31.19 -0.52
N PRO A 370 -28.65 -31.91 -1.28
CA PRO A 370 -29.07 -32.70 -2.47
C PRO A 370 -30.02 -33.88 -2.17
N ALA A 371 -30.46 -34.05 -0.92
CA ALA A 371 -31.42 -35.09 -0.52
C ALA A 371 -32.89 -34.75 -0.87
N ALA A 372 -33.23 -33.49 -1.15
CA ALA A 372 -34.63 -33.08 -1.40
C ALA A 372 -35.11 -33.28 -2.85
N THR A 373 -34.21 -33.33 -3.82
CA THR A 373 -34.57 -33.45 -5.25
C THR A 373 -34.95 -34.87 -5.69
N MET A 374 -34.53 -35.90 -4.94
CA MET A 374 -34.94 -37.30 -5.20
C MET A 374 -36.39 -37.60 -4.75
N ALA A 375 -36.97 -36.81 -3.83
CA ALA A 375 -38.32 -37.04 -3.32
C ALA A 375 -39.42 -36.55 -4.28
N ALA A 376 -39.12 -35.60 -5.17
CA ALA A 376 -40.09 -35.08 -6.15
C ALA A 376 -40.24 -35.98 -7.40
N ALA A 377 -39.22 -36.77 -7.73
CA ALA A 377 -39.28 -37.72 -8.85
C ALA A 377 -40.11 -38.99 -8.54
N GLY A 378 -40.21 -39.37 -7.25
CA GLY A 378 -41.00 -40.54 -6.81
C GLY A 378 -42.52 -40.32 -6.80
N SER A 379 -42.99 -39.07 -6.76
CA SER A 379 -44.43 -38.75 -6.64
C SER A 379 -45.17 -38.73 -8.00
N LEU A 380 -44.45 -38.50 -9.10
CA LEU A 380 -45.04 -38.51 -10.45
C LEU A 380 -45.16 -39.91 -11.07
N ALA A 381 -44.38 -40.90 -10.60
CA ALA A 381 -44.48 -42.29 -11.05
C ALA A 381 -45.72 -43.02 -10.48
N GLY A 382 -46.28 -42.55 -9.36
CA GLY A 382 -47.45 -43.17 -8.71
C GLY A 382 -48.81 -42.76 -9.28
N SER A 383 -48.89 -41.65 -10.01
CA SER A 383 -50.17 -41.11 -10.51
C SER A 383 -50.59 -41.66 -11.88
N LEU A 384 -49.62 -42.09 -12.72
CA LEU A 384 -49.91 -42.56 -14.09
C LEU A 384 -50.29 -44.04 -14.21
N VAL A 385 -50.14 -44.83 -13.14
CA VAL A 385 -50.49 -46.28 -13.15
C VAL A 385 -51.96 -46.52 -12.74
N GLY A 386 -52.64 -45.51 -12.19
CA GLY A 386 -54.02 -45.63 -11.69
C GLY A 386 -55.13 -45.51 -12.73
N GLU A 387 -54.87 -44.94 -13.91
CA GLU A 387 -55.93 -44.51 -14.84
C GLU A 387 -56.11 -45.40 -16.10
N PHE A 388 -55.29 -46.43 -16.28
CA PHE A 388 -55.34 -47.28 -17.48
C PHE A 388 -56.26 -48.51 -17.37
N ARG A 389 -57.05 -48.68 -16.29
CA ARG A 389 -57.83 -49.90 -16.04
C ARG A 389 -59.32 -49.85 -16.48
N ALA A 390 -59.78 -48.81 -17.16
CA ALA A 390 -61.21 -48.65 -17.45
C ALA A 390 -61.58 -48.35 -18.91
N VAL A 391 -60.77 -48.75 -19.89
CA VAL A 391 -61.17 -48.69 -21.32
C VAL A 391 -61.00 -50.06 -21.96
N SER A 392 -62.01 -50.89 -21.77
CA SER A 392 -62.23 -52.09 -22.58
C SER A 392 -63.45 -51.79 -23.43
N HIS A 393 -63.30 -51.79 -24.77
CA HIS A 393 -64.32 -51.85 -25.84
C HIS A 393 -64.32 -50.68 -26.84
N SER A 394 -63.30 -50.57 -27.69
CA SER A 394 -63.47 -50.14 -29.11
C SER A 394 -62.25 -50.52 -29.98
N GLY A 395 -62.20 -51.76 -30.45
CA GLY A 395 -61.04 -52.38 -31.10
C GLY A 395 -60.67 -51.92 -32.53
N ALA A 396 -60.86 -50.64 -32.88
CA ALA A 396 -60.41 -50.11 -34.19
C ALA A 396 -59.73 -48.73 -34.12
N GLY A 397 -59.92 -47.96 -33.04
CA GLY A 397 -59.19 -46.70 -32.79
C GLY A 397 -57.88 -46.86 -32.00
N ASP A 398 -57.75 -47.96 -31.24
CA ASP A 398 -56.62 -48.19 -30.33
C ASP A 398 -55.28 -48.39 -31.04
N ALA A 399 -55.27 -48.91 -32.28
CA ALA A 399 -54.03 -49.11 -33.02
C ALA A 399 -53.33 -47.78 -33.38
N GLY A 400 -54.10 -46.73 -33.65
CA GLY A 400 -53.57 -45.38 -33.92
C GLY A 400 -53.00 -44.73 -32.67
N ALA A 401 -53.70 -44.82 -31.55
CA ALA A 401 -53.24 -44.31 -30.26
C ALA A 401 -51.97 -45.04 -29.77
N LEU A 402 -51.90 -46.36 -29.94
CA LEU A 402 -50.70 -47.15 -29.65
C LEU A 402 -49.51 -46.77 -30.52
N ALA A 403 -49.71 -46.46 -31.80
CA ALA A 403 -48.64 -46.03 -32.68
C ALA A 403 -48.10 -44.63 -32.31
N VAL A 404 -48.98 -43.72 -31.88
CA VAL A 404 -48.57 -42.40 -31.37
C VAL A 404 -47.81 -42.54 -30.06
N ALA A 405 -48.34 -43.30 -29.10
CA ALA A 405 -47.68 -43.57 -27.82
C ALA A 405 -46.31 -44.28 -28.01
N ALA A 406 -46.20 -45.21 -28.97
CA ALA A 406 -44.92 -45.86 -29.28
C ALA A 406 -43.88 -44.88 -29.85
N ARG A 407 -44.30 -43.92 -30.67
CA ARG A 407 -43.42 -42.86 -31.19
C ARG A 407 -42.98 -41.90 -30.08
N GLU A 408 -43.88 -41.53 -29.20
CA GLU A 408 -43.58 -40.68 -28.04
C GLU A 408 -42.63 -41.39 -27.08
N VAL A 409 -42.84 -42.66 -26.78
CA VAL A 409 -41.92 -43.47 -25.95
C VAL A 409 -40.56 -43.60 -26.63
N ALA A 410 -40.50 -43.77 -27.95
CA ALA A 410 -39.23 -43.81 -28.67
C ALA A 410 -38.50 -42.45 -28.61
N ALA A 411 -39.23 -41.35 -28.75
CA ALA A 411 -38.68 -39.99 -28.64
C ALA A 411 -38.16 -39.71 -27.23
N LEU A 412 -38.93 -40.04 -26.18
CA LEU A 412 -38.53 -39.90 -24.79
C LEU A 412 -37.31 -40.76 -24.46
N ARG A 413 -37.23 -42.00 -24.97
CA ARG A 413 -36.03 -42.85 -24.82
C ARG A 413 -34.81 -42.22 -25.49
N GLY A 414 -34.98 -41.61 -26.66
CA GLY A 414 -33.91 -40.85 -27.32
C GLY A 414 -33.44 -39.66 -26.48
N GLN A 415 -34.37 -38.92 -25.87
CA GLN A 415 -34.05 -37.81 -24.96
C GLN A 415 -33.34 -38.28 -23.70
N VAL A 416 -33.79 -39.38 -23.08
CA VAL A 416 -33.13 -39.98 -21.90
C VAL A 416 -31.68 -40.35 -22.23
N VAL A 417 -31.43 -41.02 -23.35
CA VAL A 417 -30.06 -41.35 -23.78
C VAL A 417 -29.22 -40.09 -24.05
N GLY A 418 -29.83 -39.03 -24.56
CA GLY A 418 -29.18 -37.73 -24.73
C GLY A 418 -28.75 -37.13 -23.40
N LEU A 419 -29.67 -37.06 -22.44
CA LEU A 419 -29.42 -36.53 -21.09
C LEU A 419 -28.40 -37.39 -20.32
N GLU A 420 -28.44 -38.72 -20.46
CA GLU A 420 -27.44 -39.61 -19.85
C GLU A 420 -26.02 -39.34 -20.37
N ARG A 421 -25.87 -39.01 -21.67
CA ARG A 421 -24.57 -38.60 -22.22
C ARG A 421 -24.13 -37.25 -21.68
N GLU A 422 -25.03 -36.28 -21.60
CA GLU A 422 -24.75 -34.95 -21.06
C GLU A 422 -24.32 -35.04 -19.60
N VAL A 423 -25.01 -35.84 -18.77
CA VAL A 423 -24.61 -36.10 -17.38
C VAL A 423 -23.23 -36.73 -17.31
N ALA A 424 -22.93 -37.74 -18.14
CA ALA A 424 -21.62 -38.37 -18.17
C ALA A 424 -20.49 -37.43 -18.63
N GLU A 425 -20.77 -36.47 -19.50
CA GLU A 425 -19.82 -35.42 -19.90
C GLU A 425 -19.60 -34.41 -18.78
N LEU A 426 -20.66 -33.97 -18.10
CA LEU A 426 -20.59 -33.08 -16.95
C LEU A 426 -19.84 -33.71 -15.77
N GLU A 427 -20.04 -35.00 -15.50
CA GLU A 427 -19.30 -35.71 -14.46
C GLU A 427 -17.78 -35.76 -14.75
N LYS A 428 -17.39 -35.98 -16.02
CA LYS A 428 -15.99 -35.91 -16.43
C LYS A 428 -15.41 -34.51 -16.27
N GLU A 429 -16.18 -33.48 -16.62
CA GLU A 429 -15.75 -32.09 -16.46
C GLU A 429 -15.57 -31.72 -14.99
N VAL A 430 -16.48 -32.16 -14.10
CA VAL A 430 -16.36 -31.97 -12.65
C VAL A 430 -15.11 -32.67 -12.11
N ALA A 431 -14.85 -33.91 -12.50
CA ALA A 431 -13.65 -34.63 -12.08
C ALA A 431 -12.35 -33.90 -12.51
N LEU A 432 -12.31 -33.37 -13.73
CA LEU A 432 -11.18 -32.58 -14.23
C LEU A 432 -11.00 -31.27 -13.43
N ARG A 433 -12.10 -30.56 -13.13
CA ARG A 433 -12.04 -29.34 -12.31
C ARG A 433 -11.54 -29.62 -10.90
N GLU A 434 -11.94 -30.73 -10.28
CA GLU A 434 -11.45 -31.14 -8.96
C GLU A 434 -9.95 -31.48 -8.98
N GLU A 435 -9.44 -32.10 -10.05
CA GLU A 435 -8.00 -32.33 -10.23
C GLU A 435 -7.22 -31.02 -10.38
N MET A 436 -7.72 -30.09 -11.20
CA MET A 436 -7.12 -28.75 -11.35
C MET A 436 -7.15 -27.97 -10.04
N GLU A 437 -8.25 -28.01 -9.28
CA GLU A 437 -8.37 -27.37 -7.98
C GLU A 437 -7.38 -27.97 -6.97
N ARG A 438 -7.20 -29.29 -6.96
CA ARG A 438 -6.22 -29.97 -6.12
C ARG A 438 -4.79 -29.52 -6.45
N ALA A 439 -4.44 -29.46 -7.72
CA ALA A 439 -3.13 -29.00 -8.18
C ALA A 439 -2.87 -27.52 -7.83
N LEU A 440 -3.88 -26.65 -8.01
CA LEU A 440 -3.77 -25.24 -7.63
C LEU A 440 -3.66 -25.04 -6.11
N LYS A 441 -4.42 -25.80 -5.31
CA LYS A 441 -4.29 -25.75 -3.83
C LYS A 441 -2.90 -26.19 -3.36
N GLU A 442 -2.27 -27.14 -4.05
CA GLU A 442 -0.90 -27.57 -3.75
C GLU A 442 0.12 -26.47 -4.12
N SER A 443 -0.01 -25.84 -5.29
CA SER A 443 0.88 -24.74 -5.69
C SER A 443 0.74 -23.52 -4.78
N VAL A 444 -0.47 -23.18 -4.34
CA VAL A 444 -0.72 -22.11 -3.36
C VAL A 444 -0.06 -22.43 -2.03
N ARG A 445 -0.20 -23.67 -1.53
CA ARG A 445 0.50 -24.09 -0.30
C ARG A 445 2.02 -24.03 -0.45
N ASP A 446 2.57 -24.34 -1.62
CA ASP A 446 4.00 -24.23 -1.87
C ASP A 446 4.48 -22.77 -1.94
N MET A 447 3.71 -21.89 -2.58
CA MET A 447 3.97 -20.45 -2.58
C MET A 447 3.87 -19.85 -1.18
N GLU A 448 2.87 -20.24 -0.37
CA GLU A 448 2.75 -19.82 1.02
C GLU A 448 3.92 -20.30 1.86
N ARG A 449 4.37 -21.56 1.70
CA ARG A 449 5.59 -22.05 2.35
C ARG A 449 6.80 -21.25 1.89
N ALA A 450 6.95 -20.98 0.59
CA ALA A 450 8.05 -20.18 0.05
C ALA A 450 8.04 -18.74 0.59
N MET A 451 6.88 -18.09 0.63
CA MET A 451 6.70 -16.77 1.24
C MET A 451 6.99 -16.79 2.74
N GLN A 452 6.56 -17.81 3.47
CA GLN A 452 6.89 -17.95 4.90
C GLN A 452 8.38 -18.15 5.11
N ARG A 453 9.06 -18.91 4.24
CA ARG A 453 10.53 -19.03 4.25
C ARG A 453 11.20 -17.69 3.92
N GLN A 454 10.68 -16.93 2.96
CA GLN A 454 11.22 -15.63 2.58
C GLN A 454 10.98 -14.57 3.67
N ALA A 455 9.77 -14.52 4.26
CA ALA A 455 9.41 -13.61 5.33
C ALA A 455 10.17 -13.92 6.63
N LYS A 456 10.42 -15.21 6.92
CA LYS A 456 11.25 -15.63 8.07
C LYS A 456 12.75 -15.54 7.79
N GLY A 457 13.18 -15.74 6.53
CA GLY A 457 14.58 -15.67 6.09
C GLY A 457 15.08 -14.26 5.79
N ALA A 458 14.18 -13.28 5.67
CA ALA A 458 14.54 -11.85 5.64
C ALA A 458 14.83 -11.29 7.04
N ASN A 459 14.44 -11.99 8.12
CA ASN A 459 15.07 -11.77 9.41
C ASN A 459 16.46 -12.38 9.32
N VAL A 460 17.47 -11.51 9.20
CA VAL A 460 18.90 -11.72 9.39
C VAL A 460 19.18 -12.89 10.33
N ILE A 461 19.18 -14.13 9.80
CA ILE A 461 19.76 -15.25 10.51
C ILE A 461 21.25 -14.97 10.37
N ASP A 462 21.87 -14.57 11.47
CA ASP A 462 23.28 -14.19 11.51
C ASP A 462 24.09 -15.19 10.68
N ALA A 463 24.65 -14.72 9.57
CA ALA A 463 25.55 -15.51 8.75
C ALA A 463 26.70 -16.08 9.60
N GLU A 464 27.01 -15.42 10.72
CA GLU A 464 27.90 -15.89 11.77
C GLU A 464 27.39 -17.16 12.49
N TYR A 465 26.10 -17.27 12.80
CA TYR A 465 25.52 -18.48 13.41
C TYR A 465 25.54 -19.67 12.45
N LEU A 466 25.23 -19.45 11.17
CA LEU A 466 25.34 -20.50 10.15
C LEU A 466 26.82 -20.93 10.00
N LYS A 467 27.75 -19.98 9.93
CA LYS A 467 29.19 -20.24 9.87
C LYS A 467 29.65 -21.08 11.07
N ASP A 468 29.26 -20.71 12.29
CA ASP A 468 29.64 -21.44 13.51
C ASP A 468 29.04 -22.85 13.54
N THR A 469 27.84 -23.02 13.01
CA THR A 469 27.19 -24.35 12.92
C THR A 469 27.90 -25.25 11.91
N VAL A 470 28.35 -24.70 10.77
CA VAL A 470 29.20 -25.43 9.80
C VAL A 470 30.55 -25.79 10.41
N ILE A 471 31.21 -24.85 11.10
CA ILE A 471 32.48 -25.13 11.78
C ILE A 471 32.30 -26.24 12.84
N LYS A 472 31.23 -26.20 13.65
CA LYS A 472 30.91 -27.26 14.61
C LYS A 472 30.67 -28.61 13.94
N MET A 473 30.02 -28.64 12.78
CA MET A 473 29.80 -29.87 12.01
C MET A 473 31.13 -30.53 11.63
N PHE A 474 32.09 -29.76 11.12
CA PHE A 474 33.42 -30.28 10.75
C PHE A 474 34.29 -30.66 11.95
N LEU A 475 34.23 -29.91 13.06
CA LEU A 475 35.04 -30.19 14.24
C LEU A 475 34.56 -31.41 15.03
N THR A 476 33.24 -31.62 15.13
CA THR A 476 32.66 -32.69 15.95
C THR A 476 32.33 -33.95 15.16
N GLY A 477 32.16 -33.84 13.83
CA GLY A 477 31.69 -34.96 12.99
C GLY A 477 30.23 -35.34 13.24
N GLU A 478 29.48 -34.61 14.08
CA GLU A 478 28.10 -34.94 14.47
C GLU A 478 27.05 -34.34 13.52
N ALA A 479 27.24 -34.52 12.21
CA ALA A 479 26.39 -33.91 11.17
C ALA A 479 24.90 -34.25 11.30
N GLU A 480 24.54 -35.44 11.80
CA GLU A 480 23.13 -35.82 12.00
C GLU A 480 22.44 -35.03 13.11
N LYS A 481 23.16 -34.66 14.18
CA LYS A 481 22.57 -33.87 15.28
C LYS A 481 22.35 -32.42 14.90
N LEU A 482 23.15 -31.90 13.96
CA LEU A 482 23.06 -30.53 13.46
C LEU A 482 22.12 -30.39 12.25
N LEU A 483 21.73 -31.49 11.59
CA LEU A 483 20.83 -31.45 10.44
C LEU A 483 19.49 -30.74 10.70
N PRO A 484 18.82 -30.91 11.87
CA PRO A 484 17.61 -30.14 12.17
C PRO A 484 17.85 -28.63 12.24
N VAL A 485 19.05 -28.23 12.71
CA VAL A 485 19.46 -26.83 12.80
C VAL A 485 19.67 -26.27 11.39
N PHE A 486 20.37 -26.99 10.51
CA PHE A 486 20.50 -26.62 9.10
C PHE A 486 19.17 -26.57 8.36
N ALA A 487 18.29 -27.54 8.59
CA ALA A 487 16.96 -27.56 7.99
C ALA A 487 16.15 -26.33 8.39
N THR A 488 16.34 -25.83 9.61
CA THR A 488 15.69 -24.62 10.10
C THR A 488 16.32 -23.36 9.50
N ILE A 489 17.67 -23.26 9.49
CA ILE A 489 18.38 -22.07 8.99
C ILE A 489 18.24 -21.91 7.47
N LEU A 490 18.44 -22.99 6.72
CA LEU A 490 18.37 -23.00 5.25
C LEU A 490 16.96 -23.31 4.73
N SER A 491 15.99 -23.46 5.63
CA SER A 491 14.58 -23.70 5.32
C SER A 491 14.34 -24.92 4.40
N PHE A 492 15.02 -26.04 4.67
CA PHE A 492 14.86 -27.27 3.88
C PHE A 492 13.43 -27.80 3.93
N SER A 493 12.98 -28.30 2.79
CA SER A 493 11.77 -29.11 2.69
C SER A 493 11.95 -30.48 3.36
N PRO A 494 10.86 -31.15 3.79
CA PRO A 494 10.94 -32.48 4.40
C PRO A 494 11.65 -33.52 3.51
N GLU A 495 11.52 -33.41 2.18
CA GLU A 495 12.16 -34.29 1.22
C GLU A 495 13.68 -34.07 1.13
N GLU A 496 14.13 -32.81 1.19
CA GLU A 496 15.55 -32.46 1.23
C GLU A 496 16.19 -32.97 2.53
N VAL A 497 15.51 -32.80 3.66
CA VAL A 497 15.96 -33.37 4.95
C VAL A 497 16.10 -34.89 4.87
N LYS A 498 15.17 -35.58 4.19
CA LYS A 498 15.24 -37.04 3.99
C LYS A 498 16.45 -37.43 3.13
N ARG A 499 16.68 -36.74 2.01
CA ARG A 499 17.87 -36.94 1.14
C ARG A 499 19.18 -36.69 1.89
N CYS A 500 19.26 -35.65 2.73
CA CYS A 500 20.44 -35.39 3.55
C CYS A 500 20.68 -36.50 4.60
N LYS A 501 19.62 -37.04 5.23
CA LYS A 501 19.75 -38.17 6.15
C LYS A 501 20.25 -39.43 5.46
N GLU A 502 19.70 -39.75 4.28
CA GLU A 502 20.13 -40.88 3.47
C GLU A 502 21.60 -40.74 3.04
N GLY A 503 22.00 -39.55 2.59
CA GLY A 503 23.40 -39.24 2.26
C GLY A 503 24.35 -39.37 3.45
N LEU A 504 23.98 -38.86 4.63
CA LEU A 504 24.77 -39.00 5.86
C LEU A 504 24.90 -40.47 6.30
N GLN A 505 23.84 -41.27 6.13
CA GLN A 505 23.88 -42.71 6.39
C GLN A 505 24.79 -43.46 5.41
N ALA A 506 24.75 -43.10 4.11
CA ALA A 506 25.64 -43.69 3.10
C ALA A 506 27.12 -43.38 3.39
N ILE A 507 27.42 -42.16 3.85
CA ILE A 507 28.78 -41.77 4.30
C ILE A 507 29.21 -42.60 5.52
N ARG A 508 28.33 -42.79 6.52
CA ARG A 508 28.63 -43.64 7.69
C ARG A 508 28.86 -45.10 7.34
N ARG A 509 28.16 -45.62 6.33
CA ARG A 509 28.34 -46.99 5.83
C ARG A 509 29.61 -47.14 4.99
N GLY A 510 30.28 -46.05 4.63
CA GLY A 510 31.45 -46.06 3.76
C GLY A 510 31.12 -46.39 2.29
N GLU A 511 29.84 -46.31 1.91
CA GLU A 511 29.38 -46.62 0.53
C GLU A 511 29.79 -45.53 -0.46
N VAL A 512 30.06 -44.31 0.01
CA VAL A 512 30.55 -43.19 -0.80
C VAL A 512 32.00 -42.88 -0.40
N PRO A 513 32.98 -43.07 -1.30
CA PRO A 513 34.36 -42.65 -1.04
C PRO A 513 34.40 -41.13 -0.85
N LEU A 514 34.79 -40.67 0.33
CA LEU A 514 35.10 -39.27 0.65
C LEU A 514 35.91 -38.51 -0.43
N PRO A 515 36.85 -39.10 -1.19
CA PRO A 515 37.54 -38.37 -2.26
C PRO A 515 36.65 -37.95 -3.45
N GLY A 516 35.52 -38.62 -3.71
CA GLY A 516 34.59 -38.23 -4.78
C GLY A 516 33.72 -37.02 -4.42
N ALA A 517 33.36 -36.89 -3.14
CA ALA A 517 32.62 -35.73 -2.64
C ALA A 517 33.48 -34.46 -2.63
N ALA A 518 34.78 -34.60 -2.33
CA ALA A 518 35.74 -33.49 -2.44
C ALA A 518 35.87 -33.00 -3.89
N ALA A 519 35.98 -33.90 -4.87
CA ALA A 519 36.05 -33.53 -6.29
C ALA A 519 34.76 -32.87 -6.81
N ALA A 520 33.59 -33.32 -6.33
CA ALA A 520 32.31 -32.70 -6.68
C ALA A 520 32.16 -31.29 -6.07
N VAL A 521 32.57 -31.11 -4.81
CA VAL A 521 32.59 -29.79 -4.15
C VAL A 521 33.60 -28.86 -4.83
N ASP A 522 34.79 -29.34 -5.20
CA ASP A 522 35.78 -28.55 -5.96
C ASP A 522 35.25 -28.14 -7.34
N SER A 523 34.52 -29.01 -8.04
CA SER A 523 33.88 -28.66 -9.31
C SER A 523 32.79 -27.59 -9.15
N THR A 524 32.09 -27.59 -8.01
CA THR A 524 31.03 -26.64 -7.70
C THR A 524 31.61 -25.29 -7.26
N ILE A 525 32.70 -25.29 -6.48
CA ILE A 525 33.44 -24.07 -6.10
C ILE A 525 34.09 -23.43 -7.34
N HIS A 526 34.60 -24.21 -8.29
CA HIS A 526 35.10 -23.69 -9.56
C HIS A 526 33.99 -23.10 -10.44
N ALA A 527 32.80 -23.71 -10.47
CA ALA A 527 31.64 -23.18 -11.19
C ALA A 527 31.07 -21.89 -10.57
N ILE A 528 31.09 -21.78 -9.23
CA ILE A 528 30.67 -20.57 -8.53
C ILE A 528 31.73 -19.46 -8.65
N SER A 529 33.02 -19.80 -8.67
CA SER A 529 34.11 -18.83 -8.91
C SER A 529 34.19 -18.35 -10.36
N SER A 530 33.68 -19.12 -11.33
CA SER A 530 33.58 -18.68 -12.73
C SER A 530 32.33 -17.84 -13.01
N LEU A 531 31.32 -17.91 -12.15
CA LEU A 531 30.18 -16.98 -12.09
C LEU A 531 30.63 -15.66 -11.45
N SER A 532 31.42 -14.91 -12.21
CA SER A 532 31.79 -13.51 -11.95
C SER A 532 30.56 -12.59 -12.10
N TRP A 533 29.55 -12.80 -11.26
CA TRP A 533 28.31 -11.99 -11.16
C TRP A 533 28.51 -10.76 -10.26
N LEU A 534 29.74 -10.46 -9.82
CA LEU A 534 30.01 -9.25 -9.04
C LEU A 534 31.20 -8.45 -9.59
N GLY A 535 31.21 -8.23 -10.90
CA GLY A 535 32.22 -7.41 -11.57
C GLY A 535 31.65 -6.71 -12.80
N GLY A 536 31.16 -5.48 -12.60
CA GLY A 536 30.69 -4.63 -13.69
C GLY A 536 31.78 -4.29 -14.70
N GLY A 537 31.38 -4.17 -15.96
CA GLY A 537 32.26 -3.72 -17.04
C GLY A 537 31.57 -3.81 -18.38
N GLY A 538 30.91 -2.72 -18.79
CA GLY A 538 30.25 -2.62 -20.09
C GLY A 538 31.22 -2.81 -21.25
N GLY A 539 30.94 -3.80 -22.09
CA GLY A 539 31.62 -4.02 -23.35
C GLY A 539 30.59 -4.38 -24.41
N LYS A 540 30.29 -3.42 -25.30
CA LYS A 540 29.54 -3.69 -26.54
C LYS A 540 30.31 -4.74 -27.33
N ALA A 541 29.74 -5.93 -27.49
CA ALA A 541 30.25 -6.95 -28.40
C ALA A 541 29.12 -7.42 -29.32
N THR A 542 29.34 -7.16 -30.60
CA THR A 542 28.67 -7.63 -31.81
C THR A 542 28.37 -9.14 -31.81
N PRO A 543 27.28 -9.59 -32.46
CA PRO A 543 26.95 -11.01 -32.57
C PRO A 543 27.83 -11.71 -33.62
N PRO A 544 28.40 -12.90 -33.34
CA PRO A 544 29.01 -13.71 -34.37
C PRO A 544 27.97 -14.59 -35.09
N SER A 545 28.06 -14.47 -36.42
CA SER A 545 27.65 -15.36 -37.50
C SER A 545 27.47 -16.84 -37.15
N ALA A 546 26.40 -17.38 -37.73
CA ALA A 546 26.11 -18.80 -37.91
C ALA A 546 27.26 -19.60 -38.54
N GLY A 547 27.34 -20.88 -38.17
CA GLY A 547 28.16 -21.88 -38.88
C GLY A 547 28.61 -23.03 -37.98
N GLY A 548 27.81 -24.10 -37.89
CA GLY A 548 28.20 -25.32 -37.16
C GLY A 548 27.34 -26.51 -37.56
N ALA A 549 27.79 -27.26 -38.58
CA ALA A 549 27.23 -28.54 -39.00
C ALA A 549 27.55 -29.66 -37.98
N PRO A 550 26.69 -30.69 -37.84
CA PRO A 550 26.95 -31.81 -36.93
C PRO A 550 27.84 -32.89 -37.58
N PRO A 551 28.71 -33.58 -36.80
CA PRO A 551 29.56 -34.65 -37.29
C PRO A 551 28.80 -35.98 -37.42
N GLY A 552 29.04 -36.67 -38.54
CA GLY A 552 28.50 -37.98 -38.86
C GLY A 552 29.01 -39.09 -37.93
N GLN A 553 28.08 -39.89 -37.43
CA GLN A 553 28.35 -41.13 -36.72
C GLN A 553 28.56 -42.28 -37.71
N SER A 554 29.68 -42.96 -37.52
CA SER A 554 30.07 -44.21 -38.15
C SER A 554 29.31 -45.38 -37.53
N SER A 555 28.93 -46.36 -38.35
CA SER A 555 28.64 -47.72 -37.88
C SER A 555 28.93 -48.77 -38.96
N PRO A 556 29.28 -50.01 -38.58
CA PRO A 556 30.01 -50.95 -39.44
C PRO A 556 29.11 -52.01 -40.10
N ARG A 557 29.65 -52.59 -41.18
CA ARG A 557 29.15 -53.77 -41.91
C ARG A 557 28.87 -54.98 -41.02
N PRO A 558 28.06 -55.92 -41.53
CA PRO A 558 28.41 -57.34 -41.46
C PRO A 558 28.56 -57.96 -42.86
N ARG A 559 29.33 -59.06 -42.91
CA ARG A 559 29.44 -60.01 -44.03
C ARG A 559 28.43 -61.13 -43.84
#